data_AF-A0A2S1LMB4-F1
#
_entry.id   AF-A0A2S1LMB4-F1
#
_cell.length_a   1.000
_cell.length_b   1.000
_cell.length_c   1.000
_cell.angle_alpha   90.00
_cell.angle_beta   90.00
_cell.angle_gamma   90.00
#
_symmetry.space_group_name_H-M   'P 1'
#
loop_
_entity.id
_entity.type
_entity.pdbx_description
1 polymer ?
#
loop_
_entity_poly.entity_id
_entity_poly.type
_entity_poly.pdbx_seq_one_letter_code
_entity_poly.pdbx_strand_id
1 'polypeptide(L)'
;MPTDLKLTQDLDIEIINGDFMIGESSYQHQKTLILSDKGEFKEYPMRGVAARRYLEDGKPDDLAREIRQEYVIDGMLVNTLKIGNGGQIEVDAFYTL
;
A
#
# COMPACT_ATOMS: atom_id res chain seq x y z
N MET A 1 5.91 -11.73 -8.74
CA MET A 1 5.48 -10.32 -8.69
C MET A 1 4.19 -10.21 -9.48
N PRO A 2 3.10 -9.71 -8.86
CA PRO A 2 1.80 -9.59 -9.52
C PRO A 2 1.83 -8.61 -10.69
N THR A 3 1.03 -8.94 -11.69
CA THR A 3 0.81 -8.12 -12.88
C THR A 3 -0.67 -7.78 -12.94
N ASP A 4 -0.99 -6.49 -13.03
CA ASP A 4 -2.37 -5.98 -13.05
C ASP A 4 -2.44 -4.65 -13.81
N LEU A 5 -3.59 -4.00 -13.82
CA LEU A 5 -3.82 -2.66 -14.33
C LEU A 5 -2.85 -1.66 -13.69
N LYS A 6 -2.12 -0.93 -14.54
CA LYS A 6 -1.27 0.16 -14.09
C LYS A 6 -2.12 1.36 -13.72
N LEU A 7 -1.69 2.02 -12.66
CA LEU A 7 -2.27 3.25 -12.15
C LEU A 7 -1.29 4.39 -12.35
N THR A 8 -1.84 5.57 -12.64
CA THR A 8 -1.12 6.83 -12.63
C THR A 8 -0.75 7.24 -11.19
N GLN A 9 0.00 8.34 -11.05
CA GLN A 9 0.39 8.83 -9.72
C GLN A 9 -0.82 9.22 -8.85
N ASP A 10 -1.93 9.60 -9.48
CA ASP A 10 -3.19 10.00 -8.84
C ASP A 10 -4.12 8.81 -8.55
N LEU A 11 -3.65 7.58 -8.77
CA LEU A 11 -4.40 6.32 -8.61
C LEU A 11 -5.51 6.07 -9.65
N ASP A 12 -5.54 6.84 -10.74
CA ASP A 12 -6.40 6.55 -11.89
C ASP A 12 -5.80 5.47 -12.79
N ILE A 13 -6.64 4.77 -13.57
CA ILE A 13 -6.18 3.75 -14.52
C ILE A 13 -5.35 4.38 -15.64
N GLU A 14 -4.17 3.82 -15.90
CA GLU A 14 -3.31 4.23 -17.00
C GLU A 14 -3.80 3.63 -18.34
N ILE A 15 -3.99 4.50 -19.34
CA ILE A 15 -4.44 4.13 -20.68
C ILE A 15 -3.37 4.55 -21.69
N ILE A 16 -2.87 3.60 -22.47
CA ILE A 16 -1.85 3.83 -23.50
C ILE A 16 -2.39 3.33 -24.83
N ASN A 17 -2.34 4.18 -25.86
CA ASN A 17 -2.82 3.86 -27.22
C ASN A 17 -4.29 3.38 -27.28
N GLY A 18 -5.12 3.86 -26.35
CA GLY A 18 -6.55 3.53 -26.30
C GLY A 18 -6.89 2.21 -25.62
N ASP A 19 -5.93 1.58 -24.92
CA ASP A 19 -6.14 0.36 -24.14
C ASP A 19 -5.56 0.47 -22.73
N PHE A 20 -6.00 -0.40 -21.83
CA PHE A 20 -5.49 -0.45 -20.45
C PHE A 20 -4.04 -0.90 -20.42
N MET A 21 -3.21 -0.16 -19.69
CA MET A 21 -1.84 -0.57 -19.46
C MET A 21 -1.79 -1.66 -18.37
N ILE A 22 -1.15 -2.78 -18.68
CA ILE A 22 -0.93 -3.90 -17.76
C ILE A 22 0.56 -3.96 -17.41
N GLY A 23 0.88 -4.19 -16.14
CA GLY A 23 2.27 -4.33 -15.71
C GLY A 23 2.42 -4.69 -14.24
N GLU A 24 3.66 -4.69 -13.78
CA GLU A 24 4.00 -4.99 -12.39
C GLU A 24 3.29 -4.00 -11.44
N SER A 25 2.59 -4.53 -10.44
CA SER A 25 1.65 -3.78 -9.61
C SER A 25 1.92 -3.83 -8.11
N SER A 26 3.02 -4.46 -7.63
CA SER A 26 3.30 -4.61 -6.19
C SER A 26 3.30 -3.27 -5.47
N TYR A 27 3.98 -2.27 -6.03
CA TYR A 27 4.04 -0.93 -5.43
C TYR A 27 2.65 -0.26 -5.38
N GLN A 28 1.80 -0.53 -6.36
CA GLN A 28 0.44 0.02 -6.39
C GLN A 28 -0.39 -0.58 -5.27
N HIS A 29 -0.33 -1.91 -5.07
CA HIS A 29 -1.06 -2.59 -4.00
C HIS A 29 -0.62 -2.07 -2.62
N GLN A 30 0.70 -1.95 -2.43
CA GLN A 30 1.33 -1.36 -1.24
C GLN A 30 0.80 0.05 -0.96
N LYS A 31 0.84 0.93 -1.96
CA LYS A 31 0.34 2.31 -1.85
C LYS A 31 -1.16 2.35 -1.53
N THR A 32 -1.97 1.52 -2.18
CA THR A 32 -3.42 1.45 -1.94
C THR A 32 -3.71 1.03 -0.50
N LEU A 33 -3.08 -0.03 0.02
CA LEU A 33 -3.29 -0.47 1.40
C LEU A 33 -2.91 0.60 2.43
N ILE A 34 -1.81 1.32 2.20
CA ILE A 34 -1.36 2.41 3.08
C ILE A 34 -2.38 3.55 3.12
N LEU A 35 -2.93 3.93 1.96
CA LEU A 35 -3.80 5.09 1.83
C LEU A 35 -5.26 4.80 2.18
N SER A 36 -5.71 3.56 2.01
CA SER A 36 -7.10 3.20 2.26
C SER A 36 -7.47 3.14 3.73
N ASP A 37 -8.69 3.62 4.02
CA ASP A 37 -9.33 3.51 5.32
C ASP A 37 -10.08 2.18 5.48
N LYS A 38 -10.18 1.71 6.73
CA LYS A 38 -11.05 0.58 7.08
C LYS A 38 -12.50 0.88 6.65
N GLY A 39 -13.10 -0.05 5.92
CA GLY A 39 -14.45 0.06 5.34
C GLY A 39 -14.50 0.45 3.87
N GLU A 40 -13.37 0.81 3.26
CA GLU A 40 -13.29 1.09 1.81
C GLU A 40 -13.40 -0.20 0.99
N PHE A 41 -12.69 -1.25 1.39
CA PHE A 41 -12.82 -2.58 0.78
C PHE A 41 -14.09 -3.27 1.28
N LYS A 42 -15.14 -3.31 0.44
CA LYS A 42 -16.46 -3.82 0.86
C LYS A 42 -16.47 -5.30 1.23
N GLU A 43 -15.67 -6.11 0.52
CA GLU A 43 -15.52 -7.53 0.82
C GLU A 43 -14.70 -7.75 2.11
N TYR A 44 -13.71 -6.89 2.36
CA TYR A 44 -12.81 -6.99 3.50
C TYR A 44 -12.73 -5.65 4.27
N PRO A 45 -13.78 -5.26 5.00
CA PRO A 45 -13.88 -3.93 5.61
C PRO A 45 -12.83 -3.64 6.68
N MET A 46 -12.12 -4.66 7.17
CA MET A 46 -11.05 -4.49 8.16
C MET A 46 -9.68 -4.17 7.53
N ARG A 47 -9.56 -4.21 6.20
CA ARG A 47 -8.31 -3.91 5.48
C ARG A 47 -8.09 -2.40 5.35
N GLY A 48 -6.82 -2.03 5.19
CA GLY A 48 -6.40 -0.64 5.03
C GLY A 48 -5.79 -0.06 6.30
N VAL A 49 -4.80 0.81 6.13
CA VAL A 49 -3.98 1.37 7.21
C VAL A 49 -4.49 2.73 7.68
N ALA A 50 -5.11 3.53 6.82
CA ALA A 50 -5.46 4.93 7.12
C ALA A 50 -4.24 5.78 7.54
N ALA A 51 -3.11 5.68 6.81
CA ALA A 51 -1.83 6.25 7.23
C ALA A 51 -1.87 7.76 7.54
N ARG A 52 -2.80 8.50 6.93
CA ARG A 52 -3.00 9.93 7.19
C ARG A 52 -3.30 10.23 8.66
N ARG A 53 -4.02 9.36 9.37
CA ARG A 53 -4.38 9.54 10.79
C ARG A 53 -3.15 9.50 11.70
N TYR A 54 -2.15 8.69 11.35
CA TYR A 54 -0.93 8.56 12.14
C TYR A 54 0.01 9.75 12.00
N LEU A 55 -0.06 10.48 10.87
CA LEU A 55 0.69 11.73 10.69
C LEU A 55 0.20 12.82 11.65
N GLU A 56 -1.09 12.83 11.97
CA GLU A 56 -1.70 13.77 12.91
C GLU A 56 -1.38 13.42 14.37
N ASP A 57 -1.35 12.12 14.69
CA ASP A 57 -1.18 11.62 16.07
C ASP A 57 0.28 11.54 16.55
N GLY A 58 1.27 11.66 15.65
CA GLY A 58 2.69 11.66 15.99
C GLY A 58 3.23 10.31 16.49
N LYS A 59 2.65 9.19 16.03
CA LYS A 59 3.02 7.82 16.46
C LYS A 59 3.56 6.98 15.29
N PRO A 60 4.81 7.20 14.87
CA PRO A 60 5.41 6.51 13.72
C PRO A 60 5.56 5.00 13.95
N ASP A 61 5.80 4.55 15.18
CA ASP A 61 5.95 3.12 15.49
C ASP A 61 4.61 2.36 15.35
N ASP A 62 3.50 3.00 15.71
CA ASP A 62 2.18 2.41 15.53
C ASP A 62 1.82 2.30 14.05
N LEU A 63 2.15 3.31 13.23
CA LEU A 63 2.00 3.27 11.78
C LEU A 63 2.84 2.13 11.19
N ALA A 64 4.10 2.02 11.61
CA ALA A 64 5.01 0.98 11.15
C ALA A 64 4.47 -0.42 11.42
N ARG A 65 3.89 -0.63 12.61
CA ARG A 65 3.26 -1.88 13.00
C ARG A 65 2.04 -2.19 12.14
N GLU A 66 1.15 -1.22 11.93
CA GLU A 66 -0.08 -1.43 11.15
C GLU A 66 0.24 -1.78 9.70
N ILE A 67 1.16 -1.05 9.04
CA ILE A 67 1.57 -1.35 7.66
C ILE A 67 2.14 -2.76 7.55
N ARG A 68 3.02 -3.16 8.48
CA ARG A 68 3.61 -4.51 8.47
C ARG A 68 2.54 -5.59 8.60
N GLN A 69 1.55 -5.40 9.48
CA GLN A 69 0.46 -6.35 9.66
C GLN A 69 -0.38 -6.48 8.39
N GLU A 70 -0.79 -5.36 7.80
CA GLU A 70 -1.58 -5.38 6.55
C GLU A 70 -0.80 -6.03 5.40
N TYR A 71 0.49 -5.74 5.24
CA TYR A 71 1.31 -6.34 4.18
C TYR A 71 1.46 -7.85 4.33
N VAL A 72 1.65 -8.34 5.56
CA VAL A 72 1.73 -9.78 5.82
C VAL A 72 0.38 -10.46 5.56
N ILE A 73 -0.73 -9.82 5.93
CA ILE A 73 -2.08 -10.35 5.67
C ILE A 73 -2.38 -10.38 4.17
N ASP A 74 -1.90 -9.39 3.42
CA ASP A 74 -2.01 -9.34 1.96
C ASP A 74 -1.09 -10.36 1.25
N GLY A 75 -0.21 -11.04 1.99
CA GLY A 75 0.65 -12.11 1.47
C GLY A 75 2.05 -11.66 1.06
N MET A 76 2.51 -10.49 1.52
CA MET A 76 3.87 -10.02 1.31
C MET A 76 4.82 -10.51 2.42
N LEU A 77 6.05 -10.81 2.05
CA LEU A 77 7.17 -10.90 2.98
C LEU A 77 7.74 -9.50 3.22
N VAL A 78 7.81 -9.07 4.48
CA VAL A 78 8.34 -7.75 4.86
C VAL A 78 9.73 -7.93 5.49
N ASN A 79 10.78 -7.53 4.77
CA ASN A 79 12.16 -7.57 5.26
C ASN A 79 12.48 -6.38 6.15
N THR A 80 12.16 -5.18 5.67
CA THR A 80 12.43 -3.93 6.40
C THR A 80 11.25 -2.97 6.26
N LEU A 81 10.96 -2.25 7.35
CA LEU A 81 9.98 -1.17 7.33
C LEU A 81 10.39 -0.14 8.38
N LYS A 82 10.52 1.12 7.96
CA LYS A 82 10.89 2.26 8.80
C LYS A 82 10.06 3.48 8.42
N ILE A 83 9.71 4.26 9.43
CA ILE A 83 9.06 5.57 9.26
C ILE A 83 10.09 6.63 9.62
N GLY A 84 10.53 7.39 8.63
CA GLY A 84 11.47 8.50 8.78
C GLY A 84 10.80 9.79 9.26
N ASN A 85 11.62 10.81 9.48
CA ASN A 85 11.13 12.14 9.85
C ASN A 85 10.22 12.71 8.75
N GLY A 86 9.11 13.33 9.14
CA GLY A 86 8.14 13.91 8.19
C GLY A 86 7.23 12.88 7.51
N GLY A 87 7.19 11.63 7.99
CA GLY A 87 6.26 10.62 7.48
C GLY A 87 6.75 9.86 6.24
N GLN A 88 8.04 9.97 5.90
CA GLN A 88 8.65 9.17 4.85
C GLN A 88 8.59 7.68 5.22
N ILE A 89 8.08 6.84 4.32
CA ILE A 89 7.97 5.39 4.53
C ILE A 89 9.06 4.72 3.70
N GLU A 90 9.99 4.04 4.36
CA GLU A 90 10.99 3.18 3.74
C GLU A 90 10.58 1.73 3.98
N VAL A 91 10.32 0.98 2.90
CA VAL A 91 9.87 -0.40 2.98
C VAL A 91 10.54 -1.28 1.93
N ASP A 92 10.98 -2.45 2.38
CA ASP A 92 11.36 -3.59 1.52
C ASP A 92 10.38 -4.72 1.81
N ALA A 93 9.40 -4.87 0.93
CA ALA A 93 8.39 -5.91 0.99
C ALA A 93 8.03 -6.39 -0.42
N PHE A 94 7.79 -7.69 -0.57
CA PHE A 94 7.45 -8.30 -1.86
C PHE A 94 6.54 -9.51 -1.68
N TYR A 95 5.73 -9.80 -2.68
CA TYR A 95 4.98 -11.06 -2.74
C TYR A 95 5.91 -12.24 -2.99
N THR A 96 5.76 -13.29 -2.19
CA THR A 96 6.41 -14.59 -2.42
C THR A 96 5.59 -15.40 -3.41
N LEU A 97 6.27 -16.09 -4.35
CA LEU A 97 5.65 -17.00 -5.32
C LEU A 97 5.06 -18.24 -4.65
#